data_AF-A0A9E2V8V3-F1
#
_entry.id   AF-A0A9E2V8V3-F1
#
_cell.length_a   1.000
_cell.length_b   1.000
_cell.length_c   1.000
_cell.angle_alpha   90.00
_cell.angle_beta   90.00
_cell.angle_gamma   90.00
#
_symmetry.space_group_name_H-M   'P 1'
#
loop_
_entity.id
_entity.type
_entity.pdbx_description
1 polymer ?
#
loop_
_entity_poly.entity_id
_entity_poly.type
_entity_poly.pdbx_seq_one_letter_code
_entity_poly.pdbx_strand_id
1 'polypeptide(L)'
;LIKSGDNIIPIVKSAKEPVVPLAGGNFYYISGQTHLEKAGYCTSCHRDVRHHATKAGYRFLGEDIEGIGDPMYEYGEGHNIYKSGDQYCIACHANFCGPENQRSGTGWIRHPTNAQLPMYGEYAGYEAYRKDVPVCYPDLQKPERSTARVMCMSCHRPHGTPYHFLLRWDYNTVIAGGGNNSTGCFACHTTKDTGE
;
A
#
# COMPACT_ATOMS: atom_id res chain seq x y z
N LEU A 1 21.58 -15.88 -11.90
CA LEU A 1 21.00 -15.77 -10.55
C LEU A 1 22.11 -15.29 -9.62
N ILE A 2 21.94 -14.16 -8.93
CA ILE A 2 22.91 -13.73 -7.91
C ILE A 2 22.33 -14.16 -6.56
N LYS A 3 23.08 -14.99 -5.81
CA LYS A 3 22.76 -15.31 -4.42
C LYS A 3 23.15 -14.11 -3.55
N SER A 4 22.21 -13.61 -2.77
CA SER A 4 22.49 -12.77 -1.60
C SER A 4 21.91 -13.51 -0.40
N GLY A 5 22.79 -14.17 0.37
CA GLY A 5 22.39 -15.11 1.42
C GLY A 5 21.73 -16.39 0.88
N ASP A 6 20.95 -17.05 1.74
CA ASP A 6 20.31 -18.34 1.46
C ASP A 6 18.98 -18.25 0.69
N ASN A 7 18.54 -17.04 0.32
CA ASN A 7 17.29 -16.82 -0.39
C ASN A 7 17.50 -16.65 -1.90
N ILE A 8 16.69 -17.36 -2.70
CA ILE A 8 16.62 -17.18 -4.15
C ILE A 8 15.54 -16.13 -4.45
N ILE A 9 15.96 -14.88 -4.63
CA ILE A 9 15.09 -13.85 -5.23
C ILE A 9 15.13 -14.06 -6.75
N PRO A 10 13.99 -14.25 -7.45
CA PRO A 10 13.97 -14.30 -8.90
C PRO A 10 14.28 -12.91 -9.47
N ILE A 11 15.57 -12.62 -9.64
CA ILE A 11 16.04 -11.46 -10.41
C ILE A 11 15.82 -11.80 -11.87
N VAL A 12 14.74 -11.30 -12.46
CA VAL A 12 14.56 -11.31 -13.91
C VAL A 12 15.42 -10.18 -14.47
N LYS A 13 16.67 -10.48 -14.82
CA LYS A 13 17.47 -9.60 -15.70
C LYS A 13 16.84 -9.67 -17.10
N SER A 14 15.89 -8.80 -17.38
CA SER A 14 15.38 -8.59 -18.74
C SER A 14 16.12 -7.43 -19.39
N ALA A 15 16.66 -7.63 -20.59
CA ALA A 15 17.22 -6.56 -21.42
C ALA A 15 16.14 -5.76 -22.18
N LYS A 16 14.87 -6.14 -22.02
CA LYS A 16 13.70 -5.54 -22.65
C LYS A 16 12.70 -5.14 -21.57
N GLU A 17 12.17 -3.92 -21.63
CA GLU A 17 11.07 -3.52 -20.75
C GLU A 17 9.89 -4.49 -20.91
N PRO A 18 9.28 -4.98 -19.81
CA PRO A 18 8.15 -5.87 -19.91
C PRO A 18 6.96 -5.14 -20.55
N VAL A 19 6.49 -5.67 -21.67
CA VAL A 19 5.32 -5.16 -22.41
C VAL A 19 3.99 -5.45 -21.72
N VAL A 20 4.01 -6.29 -20.68
CA VAL A 20 2.87 -6.57 -19.80
C VAL A 20 3.40 -6.52 -18.37
N PRO A 21 2.80 -5.74 -17.46
CA PRO A 21 3.17 -5.80 -16.05
C PRO A 21 2.92 -7.21 -15.54
N LEU A 22 3.93 -7.84 -14.93
CA LEU A 22 3.69 -9.07 -14.19
C LEU A 22 2.79 -8.74 -13.00
N ALA A 23 1.86 -9.63 -12.66
CA ALA A 23 1.04 -9.50 -11.46
C ALA A 23 1.98 -9.44 -10.23
N GLY A 24 2.19 -8.22 -9.70
CA GLY A 24 3.22 -7.93 -8.69
C GLY A 24 4.19 -6.79 -9.03
N GLY A 25 4.11 -6.22 -10.23
CA GLY A 25 5.05 -5.19 -10.69
C GLY A 25 6.38 -5.80 -11.13
N ASN A 26 6.97 -5.19 -12.15
CA ASN A 26 8.32 -5.54 -12.57
C ASN A 26 9.25 -5.17 -11.41
N PHE A 27 9.91 -6.15 -10.79
CA PHE A 27 10.87 -5.93 -9.70
C PHE A 27 12.10 -5.19 -10.24
N TYR A 28 11.97 -3.90 -10.47
CA TYR A 28 13.08 -2.98 -10.62
C TYR A 28 13.58 -2.68 -9.22
N TYR A 29 14.84 -3.07 -8.96
CA TYR A 29 15.57 -2.61 -7.80
C TYR A 29 15.62 -1.08 -7.82
N ILE A 30 15.23 -0.43 -6.72
CA ILE A 30 15.53 0.99 -6.52
C ILE A 30 17.02 1.06 -6.13
N SER A 31 17.91 1.23 -7.10
CA SER A 31 19.25 1.75 -6.78
C SER A 31 19.11 3.24 -6.52
N GLY A 32 18.85 3.62 -5.26
CA GLY A 32 18.82 5.05 -4.94
C GLY A 32 18.18 5.50 -3.64
N GLN A 33 17.49 4.65 -2.86
CA GLN A 33 17.02 5.08 -1.54
C GLN A 33 17.96 4.63 -0.43
N THR A 34 18.72 5.59 0.10
CA THR A 34 19.43 5.48 1.37
C THR A 34 18.41 5.47 2.51
N HIS A 35 17.70 4.34 2.68
CA HIS A 35 16.90 4.03 3.88
C HIS A 35 17.62 2.96 4.71
N LEU A 36 18.95 3.07 4.82
CA LEU A 36 19.78 2.09 5.53
C LEU A 36 19.75 2.21 7.04
N GLU A 37 19.12 3.22 7.64
CA GLU A 37 19.28 3.42 9.08
C GLU A 37 18.31 2.63 9.97
N LYS A 38 17.22 2.01 9.48
CA LYS A 38 16.34 1.19 10.36
C LYS A 38 15.65 -0.04 9.77
N ALA A 39 15.75 -0.35 8.48
CA ALA A 39 15.24 -1.63 7.95
C ALA A 39 16.41 -2.59 7.75
N GLY A 40 16.82 -3.27 8.83
CA GLY A 40 17.96 -4.20 8.79
C GLY A 40 17.68 -5.39 7.88
N TYR A 41 18.20 -5.35 6.66
CA TYR A 41 18.21 -6.44 5.66
C TYR A 41 16.84 -6.91 5.16
N CYS A 42 16.78 -7.36 3.90
CA CYS A 42 15.57 -7.94 3.29
C CYS A 42 14.96 -9.05 4.17
N THR A 43 15.80 -9.81 4.88
CA THR A 43 15.40 -10.89 5.78
C THR A 43 14.60 -10.44 7.00
N SER A 44 14.60 -9.15 7.38
CA SER A 44 13.74 -8.65 8.46
C SER A 44 12.26 -8.66 8.09
N CYS A 45 11.95 -8.46 6.80
CA CYS A 45 10.60 -8.58 6.23
C CYS A 45 10.36 -9.95 5.57
N HIS A 46 11.38 -10.54 4.94
CA HIS A 46 11.32 -11.86 4.30
C HIS A 46 11.70 -13.00 5.28
N ARG A 47 11.17 -12.98 6.51
CA ARG A 47 11.44 -14.04 7.52
C ARG A 47 10.80 -15.37 7.17
N ASP A 48 9.76 -15.35 6.34
CA ASP A 48 9.06 -16.54 5.89
C ASP A 48 8.81 -16.46 4.38
N VAL A 49 9.41 -17.36 3.61
CA VAL A 49 9.18 -17.49 2.15
C VAL A 49 7.75 -17.98 1.86
N ARG A 50 6.96 -18.31 2.90
CA ARG A 50 5.57 -18.74 2.77
C ARG A 50 4.64 -17.72 2.11
N HIS A 51 4.91 -16.42 2.11
CA HIS A 51 4.13 -15.46 1.30
C HIS A 51 4.31 -15.67 -0.22
N HIS A 52 5.35 -16.36 -0.67
CA HIS A 52 5.51 -16.77 -2.07
C HIS A 52 4.97 -18.18 -2.35
N ALA A 53 4.78 -19.00 -1.31
CA ALA A 53 4.33 -20.38 -1.46
C ALA A 53 2.82 -20.48 -1.19
N THR A 54 2.09 -20.81 -2.25
CA THR A 54 0.67 -21.20 -2.25
C THR A 54 -0.33 -20.09 -1.89
N LYS A 55 -0.98 -19.54 -2.93
CA LYS A 55 -2.22 -18.73 -2.92
C LYS A 55 -2.23 -17.39 -2.15
N ALA A 56 -1.28 -17.15 -1.24
CA ALA A 56 -1.15 -15.91 -0.46
C ALA A 56 -0.38 -14.79 -1.18
N GLY A 57 0.64 -15.14 -1.97
CA GLY A 57 1.33 -14.26 -2.92
C GLY A 57 1.99 -13.00 -2.32
N TYR A 58 2.69 -12.25 -3.18
CA TYR A 58 3.27 -10.91 -2.97
C TYR A 58 2.27 -9.82 -2.49
N ARG A 59 1.05 -10.23 -2.13
CA ARG A 59 -0.11 -9.43 -1.76
C ARG A 59 -0.31 -9.38 -0.24
N PHE A 60 0.46 -10.19 0.52
CA PHE A 60 0.38 -10.36 1.99
C PHE A 60 -0.98 -10.91 2.49
N LEU A 61 -1.81 -11.46 1.59
CA LEU A 61 -3.14 -11.96 1.93
C LEU A 61 -3.03 -13.38 2.49
N GLY A 62 -3.43 -13.60 3.74
CA GLY A 62 -3.24 -14.88 4.43
C GLY A 62 -3.11 -14.68 5.93
N GLU A 63 -2.27 -15.46 6.61
CA GLU A 63 -2.02 -15.29 8.06
C GLU A 63 -1.33 -13.96 8.43
N ASP A 64 -0.71 -13.28 7.44
CA ASP A 64 0.05 -12.04 7.65
C ASP A 64 -0.85 -10.80 7.83
N ILE A 65 -1.60 -10.40 6.80
CA ILE A 65 -2.51 -9.23 6.84
C ILE A 65 -3.98 -9.64 7.01
N GLU A 66 -4.30 -10.93 6.81
CA GLU A 66 -5.66 -11.44 6.62
C GLU A 66 -6.39 -10.75 5.46
N GLY A 67 -6.93 -11.55 4.55
CA GLY A 67 -7.68 -10.99 3.43
C GLY A 67 -8.11 -12.00 2.40
N ILE A 68 -8.97 -11.54 1.50
CA ILE A 68 -9.50 -12.32 0.40
C ILE A 68 -8.81 -11.84 -0.88
N GLY A 69 -8.04 -12.72 -1.50
CA GLY A 69 -7.35 -12.44 -2.75
C GLY A 69 -8.23 -12.70 -3.96
N ASP A 70 -8.26 -11.73 -4.87
CA ASP A 70 -8.90 -11.89 -6.16
C ASP A 70 -7.82 -12.22 -7.23
N PRO A 71 -8.00 -13.25 -8.07
CA PRO A 71 -7.04 -13.57 -9.13
C PRO A 71 -6.87 -12.45 -10.17
N MET A 72 -7.90 -11.62 -10.38
CA MET A 72 -7.97 -10.53 -11.34
C MET A 72 -7.85 -9.14 -10.67
N TYR A 73 -7.34 -9.08 -9.44
CA TYR A 73 -7.28 -7.86 -8.62
C TYR A 73 -6.67 -6.64 -9.34
N GLU A 74 -5.72 -6.86 -10.26
CA GLU A 74 -5.05 -5.80 -11.02
C GLU A 74 -5.63 -5.54 -12.42
N TYR A 75 -6.26 -6.53 -13.07
CA TYR A 75 -6.57 -6.46 -14.51
C TYR A 75 -8.03 -6.71 -14.87
N GLY A 76 -8.84 -7.29 -13.97
CA GLY A 76 -10.27 -7.51 -14.19
C GLY A 76 -11.12 -6.58 -13.33
N GLU A 77 -12.37 -6.97 -13.09
CA GLU A 77 -13.30 -6.19 -12.25
C GLU A 77 -13.11 -6.46 -10.75
N GLY A 78 -12.58 -7.64 -10.40
CA GLY A 78 -12.35 -8.04 -9.01
C GLY A 78 -11.22 -7.28 -8.32
N HIS A 79 -11.16 -7.30 -6.99
CA HIS A 79 -10.12 -6.66 -6.20
C HIS A 79 -9.83 -7.43 -4.90
N ASN A 80 -8.66 -7.18 -4.30
CA ASN A 80 -8.35 -7.76 -3.00
C ASN A 80 -9.19 -7.09 -1.90
N ILE A 81 -9.56 -7.85 -0.90
CA ILE A 81 -10.19 -7.36 0.33
C ILE A 81 -9.19 -7.57 1.46
N TYR A 82 -8.80 -6.49 2.14
CA TYR A 82 -7.82 -6.51 3.23
C TYR A 82 -8.53 -6.38 4.57
N LYS A 83 -8.13 -7.14 5.59
CA LYS A 83 -8.74 -7.04 6.93
C LYS A 83 -8.10 -5.92 7.75
N SER A 84 -6.77 -5.89 7.77
CA SER A 84 -5.97 -4.84 8.39
C SER A 84 -4.52 -4.91 7.88
N GLY A 85 -4.17 -4.05 6.93
CA GLY A 85 -2.80 -3.99 6.39
C GLY A 85 -1.76 -3.46 7.38
N ASP A 86 -2.21 -2.86 8.49
CA ASP A 86 -1.34 -2.11 9.39
C ASP A 86 -0.61 -3.01 10.38
N GLN A 87 -1.26 -4.07 10.89
CA GLN A 87 -0.65 -4.94 11.92
C GLN A 87 0.64 -5.61 11.45
N TYR A 88 0.68 -6.05 10.19
CA TYR A 88 1.86 -6.64 9.61
C TYR A 88 2.98 -5.61 9.46
N CYS A 89 2.68 -4.44 8.89
CA CYS A 89 3.68 -3.39 8.67
C CYS A 89 4.26 -2.86 9.99
N ILE A 90 3.43 -2.64 11.02
CA ILE A 90 3.86 -2.05 12.30
C ILE A 90 4.69 -3.00 13.15
N ALA A 91 4.68 -4.31 12.86
CA ALA A 91 5.55 -5.28 13.52
C ALA A 91 7.04 -4.91 13.37
N CYS A 92 7.40 -4.17 12.31
CA CYS A 92 8.73 -3.61 12.11
C CYS A 92 8.74 -2.08 11.98
N HIS A 93 7.63 -1.47 11.52
CA HIS A 93 7.49 -0.02 11.30
C HIS A 93 6.62 0.66 12.38
N ALA A 94 6.76 0.24 13.64
CA ALA A 94 5.92 0.70 14.75
C ALA A 94 5.82 2.23 14.89
N ASN A 95 6.91 2.96 14.58
CA ASN A 95 6.99 4.42 14.70
C ASN A 95 6.09 5.20 13.71
N PHE A 96 5.38 4.53 12.81
CA PHE A 96 4.49 5.15 11.84
C PHE A 96 3.00 4.95 12.16
N CYS A 97 2.69 4.19 13.22
CA CYS A 97 1.33 3.91 13.67
C CYS A 97 1.14 4.26 15.15
N GLY A 98 -0.10 4.47 15.54
CA GLY A 98 -0.48 4.82 16.91
C GLY A 98 -0.63 6.33 17.11
N PRO A 99 -1.60 6.79 17.93
CA PRO A 99 -1.82 8.21 18.18
C PRO A 99 -0.57 8.96 18.63
N GLU A 100 0.28 8.33 19.45
CA GLU A 100 1.53 8.86 19.97
C GLU A 100 2.57 9.16 18.89
N ASN A 101 2.53 8.43 17.78
CA ASN A 101 3.45 8.62 16.66
C ASN A 101 2.82 9.42 15.52
N GLN A 102 1.50 9.53 15.48
CA GLN A 102 0.78 10.22 14.41
C GLN A 102 0.38 11.65 14.78
N ARG A 103 0.39 12.00 16.07
CA ARG A 103 -0.01 13.31 16.56
C ARG A 103 1.10 14.01 17.33
N SER A 104 1.10 15.34 17.23
CA SER A 104 1.88 16.23 18.10
C SER A 104 0.98 17.39 18.52
N GLY A 105 0.77 17.53 19.84
CA GLY A 105 -0.23 18.45 20.38
C GLY A 105 -1.62 18.15 19.81
N THR A 106 -2.25 19.15 19.21
CA THR A 106 -3.57 19.03 18.57
C THR A 106 -3.50 18.65 17.09
N GLY A 107 -2.31 18.57 16.50
CA GLY A 107 -2.11 18.34 15.06
C GLY A 107 -1.73 16.90 14.70
N TRP A 108 -2.00 16.53 13.45
CA TRP A 108 -1.44 15.32 12.83
C TRP A 108 -0.07 15.64 12.23
N ILE A 109 0.93 14.84 12.56
CA ILE A 109 2.28 14.94 11.99
C ILE A 109 2.57 13.82 10.98
N ARG A 110 1.67 12.82 10.90
CA ARG A 110 1.69 11.73 9.93
C ARG A 110 0.25 11.39 9.54
N HIS A 111 0.06 10.85 8.35
CA HIS A 111 -1.26 10.39 7.92
C HIS A 111 -1.72 9.25 8.85
N PRO A 112 -2.99 9.26 9.30
CA PRO A 112 -3.52 8.17 10.12
C PRO A 112 -3.54 6.84 9.35
N THR A 113 -3.32 5.76 10.09
CA THR A 113 -3.44 4.36 9.63
C THR A 113 -4.37 3.61 10.58
N ASN A 114 -5.02 2.55 10.10
CA ASN A 114 -6.10 1.83 10.78
C ASN A 114 -7.26 2.73 11.27
N ALA A 115 -7.40 3.92 10.67
CA ALA A 115 -8.43 4.87 11.01
C ALA A 115 -9.62 4.71 10.06
N GLN A 116 -10.82 4.72 10.61
CA GLN A 116 -12.05 4.67 9.82
C GLN A 116 -12.15 5.92 8.95
N LEU A 117 -12.39 5.70 7.66
CA LEU A 117 -12.57 6.77 6.68
C LEU A 117 -13.93 7.42 6.93
N PRO A 118 -14.00 8.72 7.27
CA PRO A 118 -15.27 9.37 7.54
C PRO A 118 -16.25 9.26 6.38
N MET A 119 -17.54 9.28 6.67
CA MET A 119 -18.62 9.14 5.67
C MET A 119 -19.08 10.48 5.10
N TYR A 120 -18.54 11.59 5.58
CA TYR A 120 -19.01 12.94 5.33
C TYR A 120 -17.85 13.88 5.00
N GLY A 121 -18.19 15.07 4.50
CA GLY A 121 -17.20 16.06 4.06
C GLY A 121 -16.43 15.57 2.84
N GLU A 122 -15.14 15.91 2.77
CA GLU A 122 -14.26 15.53 1.65
C GLU A 122 -14.15 14.01 1.43
N TYR A 123 -14.34 13.22 2.48
CA TYR A 123 -14.24 11.76 2.43
C TYR A 123 -15.44 11.06 1.80
N ALA A 124 -16.56 11.78 1.66
CA ALA A 124 -17.77 11.23 1.05
C ALA A 124 -17.56 10.83 -0.42
N GLY A 125 -16.62 11.49 -1.12
CA GLY A 125 -16.32 11.19 -2.52
C GLY A 125 -15.62 9.84 -2.77
N TYR A 126 -15.14 9.17 -1.72
CA TYR A 126 -14.72 7.77 -1.82
C TYR A 126 -15.98 6.88 -1.77
N GLU A 127 -16.74 6.81 -2.85
CA GLU A 127 -18.03 6.10 -2.89
C GLU A 127 -17.90 4.61 -3.25
N ALA A 128 -16.87 4.27 -4.02
CA ALA A 128 -16.59 2.92 -4.51
C ALA A 128 -15.16 2.50 -4.19
N TYR A 129 -14.91 1.18 -4.13
CA TYR A 129 -13.57 0.66 -3.91
C TYR A 129 -12.64 1.05 -5.05
N ARG A 130 -11.44 1.53 -4.70
CA ARG A 130 -10.40 1.95 -5.64
C ARG A 130 -9.17 1.08 -5.53
N LYS A 131 -8.74 0.50 -6.66
CA LYS A 131 -7.55 -0.38 -6.72
C LYS A 131 -6.24 0.41 -6.61
N ASP A 132 -6.27 1.65 -7.08
CA ASP A 132 -5.16 2.61 -7.01
C ASP A 132 -5.02 3.22 -5.62
N VAL A 133 -6.09 3.27 -4.82
CA VAL A 133 -6.10 3.74 -3.43
C VAL A 133 -6.95 2.80 -2.54
N PRO A 134 -6.49 1.56 -2.28
CA PRO A 134 -7.33 0.56 -1.61
C PRO A 134 -7.52 0.85 -0.13
N VAL A 135 -8.62 0.36 0.44
CA VAL A 135 -8.92 0.43 1.88
C VAL A 135 -9.02 -0.98 2.48
N CYS A 136 -8.98 -1.08 3.81
CA CYS A 136 -9.23 -2.31 4.53
C CYS A 136 -10.59 -2.30 5.24
N TYR A 137 -11.07 -3.49 5.62
CA TYR A 137 -12.38 -3.72 6.22
C TYR A 137 -12.24 -4.67 7.42
N PRO A 138 -12.73 -4.28 8.62
CA PRO A 138 -12.67 -5.16 9.80
C PRO A 138 -13.37 -6.51 9.60
N ASP A 139 -14.45 -6.55 8.82
CA ASP A 139 -15.17 -7.76 8.43
C ASP A 139 -14.95 -8.04 6.93
N LEU A 140 -14.17 -9.08 6.63
CA LEU A 140 -13.87 -9.50 5.26
C LEU A 140 -15.09 -10.01 4.48
N GLN A 141 -16.11 -10.51 5.17
CA GLN A 141 -17.33 -11.04 4.55
C GLN A 141 -18.35 -9.91 4.29
N LYS A 142 -18.15 -8.75 4.91
CA LYS A 142 -19.01 -7.57 4.77
C LYS A 142 -18.16 -6.30 4.56
N PRO A 143 -17.49 -6.17 3.40
CA PRO A 143 -16.66 -5.02 3.08
C PRO A 143 -17.52 -3.78 2.79
N GLU A 144 -18.05 -3.15 3.83
CA GLU A 144 -18.93 -1.99 3.72
C GLU A 144 -18.14 -0.68 3.82
N ARG A 145 -18.49 0.31 2.98
CA ARG A 145 -17.88 1.65 3.01
C ARG A 145 -17.95 2.33 4.39
N SER A 146 -19.02 2.06 5.14
CA SER A 146 -19.25 2.53 6.51
C SER A 146 -18.16 2.08 7.49
N THR A 147 -17.51 0.94 7.23
CA THR A 147 -16.46 0.36 8.09
C THR A 147 -15.07 0.44 7.48
N ALA A 148 -14.96 1.02 6.27
CA ALA A 148 -13.71 1.15 5.54
C ALA A 148 -12.68 1.94 6.34
N ARG A 149 -11.44 1.46 6.34
CA ARG A 149 -10.31 2.07 7.03
C ARG A 149 -9.15 2.32 6.08
N VAL A 150 -8.43 3.41 6.31
CA VAL A 150 -7.16 3.68 5.64
C VAL A 150 -6.09 2.77 6.24
N MET A 151 -5.24 2.18 5.41
CA MET A 151 -4.11 1.34 5.80
C MET A 151 -2.81 1.82 5.14
N CYS A 152 -1.65 1.34 5.59
CA CYS A 152 -0.36 1.62 4.96
C CYS A 152 -0.40 1.38 3.44
N MET A 153 -1.02 0.27 3.04
CA MET A 153 -1.14 -0.11 1.63
C MET A 153 -2.16 0.70 0.84
N SER A 154 -2.90 1.62 1.45
CA SER A 154 -3.75 2.58 0.71
C SER A 154 -2.90 3.48 -0.18
N CYS A 155 -1.71 3.85 0.28
CA CYS A 155 -0.79 4.71 -0.47
C CYS A 155 0.47 3.98 -0.95
N HIS A 156 0.93 2.97 -0.19
CA HIS A 156 2.18 2.26 -0.50
C HIS A 156 1.94 0.91 -1.21
N ARG A 157 2.89 0.49 -2.06
CA ARG A 157 3.04 -0.91 -2.46
C ARG A 157 4.18 -1.56 -1.68
N PRO A 158 4.01 -2.77 -1.14
CA PRO A 158 5.02 -3.39 -0.27
C PRO A 158 6.39 -3.70 -0.90
N HIS A 159 6.44 -4.05 -2.19
CA HIS A 159 7.65 -4.63 -2.79
C HIS A 159 8.46 -3.67 -3.68
N GLY A 160 7.80 -2.69 -4.31
CA GLY A 160 8.46 -1.85 -5.29
C GLY A 160 7.46 -1.07 -6.12
N THR A 161 7.84 0.17 -6.44
CA THR A 161 7.12 1.07 -7.35
C THR A 161 8.14 1.93 -8.09
N PRO A 162 7.80 2.46 -9.28
CA PRO A 162 8.63 3.49 -9.91
C PRO A 162 8.63 4.81 -9.15
N TYR A 163 7.72 4.98 -8.18
CA TYR A 163 7.53 6.21 -7.42
C TYR A 163 8.30 6.21 -6.10
N HIS A 164 8.66 7.41 -5.61
CA HIS A 164 9.40 7.58 -4.36
C HIS A 164 8.62 7.02 -3.16
N PHE A 165 9.35 6.53 -2.16
CA PHE A 165 8.79 5.99 -0.90
C PHE A 165 7.80 4.84 -1.12
N LEU A 166 7.96 4.07 -2.20
CA LEU A 166 7.08 2.96 -2.53
C LEU A 166 5.61 3.36 -2.75
N LEU A 167 5.34 4.61 -3.12
CA LEU A 167 3.98 5.10 -3.33
C LEU A 167 3.34 4.49 -4.58
N ARG A 168 2.01 4.40 -4.62
CA ARG A 168 1.25 3.89 -5.78
C ARG A 168 1.18 4.87 -6.96
N TRP A 169 1.55 6.13 -6.75
CA TRP A 169 1.51 7.22 -7.72
C TRP A 169 2.70 8.16 -7.52
N ASP A 170 2.99 9.00 -8.52
CA ASP A 170 3.99 10.06 -8.40
C ASP A 170 3.43 11.20 -7.55
N TYR A 171 3.88 11.30 -6.31
CA TYR A 171 3.43 12.31 -5.37
C TYR A 171 3.70 13.74 -5.84
N ASN A 172 4.72 13.96 -6.68
CA ASN A 172 5.03 15.31 -7.20
C ASN A 172 3.94 15.84 -8.14
N THR A 173 3.07 14.96 -8.64
CA THR A 173 1.93 15.32 -9.51
C THR A 173 0.64 15.55 -8.72
N VAL A 174 0.65 15.30 -7.41
CA VAL A 174 -0.49 15.46 -6.51
C VAL A 174 -0.40 16.84 -5.86
N ILE A 175 -0.83 17.86 -6.61
CA ILE A 175 -0.73 19.27 -6.24
C ILE A 175 -2.06 19.74 -5.64
N ALA A 176 -2.05 20.12 -4.37
CA ALA A 176 -3.24 20.69 -3.72
C ALA A 176 -3.64 22.01 -4.38
N GLY A 177 -4.93 22.20 -4.64
CA GLY A 177 -5.43 23.35 -5.42
C GLY A 177 -5.17 23.26 -6.93
N GLY A 178 -4.71 22.12 -7.45
CA GLY A 178 -4.48 21.88 -8.88
C GLY A 178 -5.78 21.69 -9.69
N GLY A 179 -6.86 21.29 -9.03
CA GLY A 179 -8.25 21.40 -9.49
C GLY A 179 -8.70 20.42 -10.56
N ASN A 180 -8.00 19.30 -10.78
CA ASN A 180 -8.38 18.28 -11.79
C ASN A 180 -7.80 16.89 -11.51
N ASN A 181 -7.47 16.56 -10.27
CA ASN A 181 -6.85 15.29 -9.89
C ASN A 181 -7.69 14.55 -8.83
N SER A 182 -8.23 13.39 -9.19
CA SER A 182 -8.92 12.49 -8.26
C SER A 182 -8.04 11.34 -7.78
N THR A 183 -6.77 11.31 -8.13
CA THR A 183 -5.83 10.22 -7.79
C THR A 183 -5.13 10.47 -6.46
N GLY A 184 -4.53 9.42 -5.91
CA GLY A 184 -3.74 9.53 -4.69
C GLY A 184 -4.54 9.99 -3.47
N CYS A 185 -4.04 10.99 -2.73
CA CYS A 185 -4.73 11.46 -1.52
C CYS A 185 -6.09 12.10 -1.84
N PHE A 186 -6.28 12.65 -3.03
CA PHE A 186 -7.55 13.26 -3.45
C PHE A 186 -8.67 12.25 -3.66
N ALA A 187 -8.37 10.95 -3.69
CA ALA A 187 -9.38 9.90 -3.63
C ALA A 187 -10.24 9.99 -2.35
N CYS A 188 -9.65 10.43 -1.24
CA CYS A 188 -10.32 10.62 0.04
C CYS A 188 -10.45 12.10 0.43
N HIS A 189 -9.61 12.97 -0.13
CA HIS A 189 -9.56 14.40 0.19
C HIS A 189 -10.03 15.24 -1.00
N THR A 190 -11.29 15.07 -1.40
CA THR A 190 -11.79 15.62 -2.68
C THR A 190 -11.71 17.15 -2.78
N THR A 191 -11.82 17.87 -1.66
CA THR A 191 -11.75 19.34 -1.67
C THR A 191 -10.32 19.87 -1.71
N LYS A 192 -9.33 19.04 -1.32
CA LYS A 192 -7.92 19.45 -1.31
C LYS A 192 -7.32 19.53 -2.70
N ASP A 193 -7.91 18.85 -3.68
CA ASP A 193 -7.55 19.02 -5.09
C ASP A 193 -7.96 20.41 -5.60
N THR A 194 -9.16 20.88 -5.28
CA THR A 194 -9.67 22.20 -5.72
C THR A 194 -9.19 23.36 -4.85
N GLY A 195 -8.57 23.09 -3.70
CA GLY A 195 -8.05 24.11 -2.78
C GLY A 195 -9.10 24.63 -1.80
N GLU A 196 -10.19 23.88 -1.60
CA GLU A 196 -11.32 24.19 -0.71
C GLU A 196 -11.20 23.52 0.67
#